data_AF-A0A7C2P575-F1
#
_entry.id   AF-A0A7C2P575-F1
#
_cell.length_a   1.000
_cell.length_b   1.000
_cell.length_c   1.000
_cell.angle_alpha   90.00
_cell.angle_beta   90.00
_cell.angle_gamma   90.00
#
_symmetry.space_group_name_H-M   'P 1'
#
loop_
_entity.id
_entity.type
_entity.pdbx_description
1 polymer ?
#
loop_
_entity_poly.entity_id
_entity_poly.type
_entity_poly.pdbx_seq_one_letter_code
_entity_poly.pdbx_strand_id
1 'polypeptide(L)'
;MEEKFFPSLMSEDELLRLEQAYCYSAKGCYKGLVKLDLDLTPLFPYLRAVVKTLYFEPQEKIIFKYQHNGKDYKVSLSKNEVSFALVSDKDEAYEVWKSLKDYLERVWQKRSEIQPSFKPVQRPNPLEIYKLLPKTNCRECGFLSCLAFASALTTGDAEPTQCPYLDKVAQDYLLNIW
;
A
#
# COMPACT_ATOMS: atom_id res chain seq x y z
N MET A 1 -23.67 -18.86 10.76
CA MET A 1 -23.49 -18.82 9.30
C MET A 1 -22.68 -17.56 9.03
N GLU A 2 -21.39 -17.70 8.74
CA GLU A 2 -20.50 -16.56 8.54
C GLU A 2 -20.90 -15.82 7.27
N GLU A 3 -21.23 -14.54 7.40
CA GLU A 3 -21.56 -13.67 6.26
C GLU A 3 -20.27 -13.35 5.51
N LYS A 4 -20.03 -14.05 4.40
CA LYS A 4 -18.88 -13.82 3.53
C LYS A 4 -18.98 -12.44 2.88
N PHE A 5 -17.87 -11.71 2.82
CA PHE A 5 -17.76 -10.44 2.10
C PHE A 5 -17.66 -10.66 0.60
N PHE A 6 -16.83 -11.62 0.17
CA PHE A 6 -16.65 -11.93 -1.26
C PHE A 6 -17.66 -13.00 -1.73
N PRO A 7 -18.41 -12.76 -2.83
CA PRO A 7 -19.29 -13.76 -3.43
C PRO A 7 -18.53 -15.01 -3.90
N SER A 8 -19.14 -16.19 -3.76
CA SER A 8 -18.53 -17.48 -4.13
C SER A 8 -18.39 -17.72 -5.65
N LEU A 9 -18.94 -16.83 -6.48
CA LEU A 9 -19.08 -17.00 -7.94
C LEU A 9 -17.99 -16.32 -8.77
N MET A 10 -17.06 -15.59 -8.15
CA MET A 10 -15.97 -14.95 -8.90
C MET A 10 -14.85 -15.96 -9.15
N SER A 11 -14.68 -16.40 -10.40
CA SER A 11 -13.50 -17.17 -10.78
C SER A 11 -12.26 -16.30 -10.49
N GLU A 12 -11.33 -16.83 -9.71
CA GLU A 12 -10.25 -16.01 -9.11
C GLU A 12 -9.26 -15.47 -10.16
N ASP A 13 -9.24 -16.09 -11.35
CA ASP A 13 -8.30 -15.83 -12.44
C ASP A 13 -8.79 -14.79 -13.45
N GLU A 14 -10.10 -14.54 -13.58
CA GLU A 14 -10.63 -13.66 -14.65
C GLU A 14 -10.57 -12.17 -14.31
N LEU A 15 -10.48 -11.82 -13.02
CA LEU A 15 -10.54 -10.42 -12.58
C LEU A 15 -9.17 -9.78 -12.44
N LEU A 16 -8.12 -10.58 -12.21
CA LEU A 16 -6.77 -10.08 -12.02
C LEU A 16 -6.11 -9.73 -13.35
N ARG A 17 -5.70 -8.47 -13.49
CA ARG A 17 -4.96 -7.96 -14.63
C ARG A 17 -3.63 -7.38 -14.16
N LEU A 18 -2.61 -7.50 -15.01
CA LEU A 18 -1.35 -6.79 -14.82
C LEU A 18 -1.35 -5.52 -15.67
N GLU A 19 -1.00 -4.40 -15.05
CA GLU A 19 -0.67 -3.16 -15.75
C GLU A 19 0.81 -2.86 -15.54
N GLN A 20 1.48 -2.34 -16.57
CA GLN A 20 2.87 -1.92 -16.44
C GLN A 20 2.97 -0.76 -15.44
N ALA A 21 3.83 -0.92 -14.45
CA ALA A 21 4.17 0.14 -13.51
C ALA A 21 5.47 0.83 -13.95
N TYR A 22 5.52 2.15 -13.75
CA TYR A 22 6.75 2.91 -13.93
C TYR A 22 7.73 2.53 -12.82
N CYS A 23 8.77 1.78 -13.17
CA CYS A 23 9.89 1.51 -12.29
C CYS A 23 11.21 1.72 -13.05
N TYR A 24 12.28 1.93 -12.30
CA TYR A 24 13.64 2.03 -12.83
C TYR A 24 14.38 0.68 -12.86
N SER A 25 13.70 -0.43 -12.58
CA SER A 25 14.27 -1.79 -12.50
C SER A 25 14.25 -2.51 -13.85
N ALA A 26 15.26 -3.35 -14.09
CA ALA A 26 15.40 -4.16 -15.30
C ALA A 26 14.53 -5.43 -15.33
N LYS A 27 13.94 -5.84 -14.20
CA LYS A 27 13.00 -6.97 -14.11
C LYS A 27 11.56 -6.45 -13.99
N GLY A 28 10.62 -7.19 -14.59
CA GLY A 28 9.20 -6.84 -14.72
C GLY A 28 8.63 -6.07 -13.54
N CYS A 29 7.97 -4.96 -13.84
CA CYS A 29 7.35 -4.09 -12.85
C CYS A 29 5.90 -3.92 -13.22
N TYR A 30 5.04 -4.64 -12.50
CA TYR A 30 3.62 -4.61 -12.74
C TYR A 30 2.87 -4.21 -11.48
N LYS A 31 1.66 -3.70 -11.72
CA LYS A 31 0.62 -3.49 -10.75
C LYS A 31 -0.45 -4.55 -11.00
N GLY A 32 -0.77 -5.36 -10.00
CA GLY A 32 -1.96 -6.19 -10.01
C GLY A 32 -3.19 -5.31 -9.84
N LEU A 33 -4.21 -5.56 -10.66
CA LEU A 33 -5.48 -4.85 -10.66
C LEU A 33 -6.62 -5.86 -10.64
N VAL A 34 -7.55 -5.71 -9.70
CA VAL A 34 -8.74 -6.55 -9.58
C VAL A 34 -9.96 -5.66 -9.54
N LYS A 35 -10.85 -5.83 -10.52
CA LYS A 35 -12.16 -5.17 -10.55
C LYS A 35 -13.21 -6.10 -9.97
N LEU A 36 -14.04 -5.59 -9.08
CA LEU A 36 -15.03 -6.35 -8.34
C LEU A 36 -16.42 -5.78 -8.57
N ASP A 37 -17.40 -6.65 -8.70
CA ASP A 37 -18.82 -6.28 -8.64
C ASP A 37 -19.30 -6.27 -7.17
N LEU A 38 -18.55 -5.56 -6.33
CA LEU A 38 -18.76 -5.46 -4.89
C LEU A 38 -18.30 -4.08 -4.42
N ASP A 39 -19.08 -3.46 -3.54
CA ASP A 39 -18.71 -2.23 -2.86
C ASP A 39 -17.79 -2.53 -1.65
N LEU A 40 -16.52 -2.17 -1.78
CA LEU A 40 -15.50 -2.32 -0.75
C LEU A 40 -15.54 -1.22 0.32
N THR A 41 -16.24 -0.11 0.09
CA THR A 41 -16.21 1.05 0.99
C THR A 41 -16.61 0.75 2.44
N PRO A 42 -17.56 -0.18 2.73
CA PRO A 42 -17.89 -0.55 4.11
C PRO A 42 -16.73 -1.18 4.88
N LEU A 43 -15.74 -1.75 4.18
CA LEU A 43 -14.58 -2.39 4.79
C LEU A 43 -13.52 -1.38 5.25
N PHE A 44 -13.47 -0.19 4.63
CA PHE A 44 -12.35 0.75 4.83
C PHE A 44 -12.14 1.18 6.28
N PRO A 45 -13.16 1.52 7.08
CA PRO A 45 -12.97 1.96 8.47
C PRO A 45 -12.37 0.87 9.37
N TYR A 46 -12.68 -0.41 9.08
CA TYR A 46 -12.14 -1.55 9.81
C TYR A 46 -10.71 -1.83 9.39
N LEU A 47 -10.41 -1.80 8.09
CA LEU A 47 -9.03 -1.90 7.59
C LEU A 47 -8.15 -0.80 8.19
N ARG A 48 -8.63 0.44 8.17
CA ARG A 48 -7.93 1.61 8.73
C ARG A 48 -7.48 1.39 10.17
N ALA A 49 -8.24 0.64 10.96
CA ALA A 49 -7.93 0.36 12.37
C ALA A 49 -6.81 -0.68 12.55
N VAL A 50 -6.53 -1.51 11.54
CA VAL A 50 -5.64 -2.68 11.68
C VAL A 50 -4.43 -2.70 10.74
N VAL A 51 -4.35 -1.78 9.76
CA VAL A 51 -3.24 -1.70 8.79
C VAL A 51 -2.37 -0.45 8.98
N LYS A 52 -1.09 -0.54 8.58
CA LYS A 52 -0.22 0.63 8.40
C LYS A 52 -0.71 1.44 7.19
N THR A 53 -1.45 2.51 7.47
CA THR A 53 -2.18 3.29 6.47
C THR A 53 -1.30 4.40 5.90
N LEU A 54 -1.15 4.46 4.58
CA LEU A 54 -0.40 5.50 3.86
C LEU A 54 -1.31 6.63 3.34
N TYR A 55 -2.59 6.35 3.15
CA TYR A 55 -3.60 7.33 2.76
C TYR A 55 -4.97 6.77 3.09
N PHE A 56 -5.87 7.60 3.58
CA PHE A 56 -7.26 7.22 3.79
C PHE A 56 -8.17 8.42 3.65
N GLU A 57 -9.09 8.34 2.69
CA GLU A 57 -10.23 9.23 2.54
C GLU A 57 -11.50 8.37 2.68
N PRO A 58 -12.30 8.56 3.74
CA PRO A 58 -13.51 7.78 3.97
C PRO A 58 -14.40 7.70 2.73
N GLN A 59 -14.94 6.50 2.46
CA GLN A 59 -15.81 6.20 1.31
C GLN A 59 -15.19 6.37 -0.09
N GLU A 60 -13.98 6.91 -0.20
CA GLU A 60 -13.30 7.06 -1.50
C GLU A 60 -12.19 6.02 -1.68
N LYS A 61 -11.20 6.03 -0.78
CA LYS A 61 -9.96 5.29 -1.01
C LYS A 61 -9.16 5.04 0.26
N ILE A 62 -8.57 3.85 0.37
CA ILE A 62 -7.54 3.52 1.36
C ILE A 62 -6.30 2.95 0.69
N ILE A 63 -5.13 3.42 1.09
CA ILE A 63 -3.82 2.92 0.65
C ILE A 63 -3.05 2.48 1.89
N PHE A 64 -2.50 1.26 1.88
CA PHE A 64 -1.79 0.70 3.02
C PHE A 64 -0.65 -0.23 2.57
N LYS A 65 0.23 -0.58 3.51
CA LYS A 65 1.24 -1.62 3.30
C LYS A 65 0.69 -2.98 3.72
N TYR A 66 0.84 -3.96 2.85
CA TYR A 66 0.51 -5.36 3.09
C TYR A 66 1.77 -6.21 2.94
N GLN A 67 2.10 -7.01 3.95
CA GLN A 67 3.26 -7.89 3.90
C GLN A 67 2.85 -9.31 3.50
N HIS A 68 3.53 -9.88 2.52
CA HIS A 68 3.36 -11.27 2.12
C HIS A 68 4.72 -11.86 1.71
N ASN A 69 5.03 -13.06 2.20
CA ASN A 69 6.30 -13.76 1.94
C ASN A 69 7.56 -12.90 2.14
N GLY A 70 7.57 -12.04 3.17
CA GLY A 70 8.69 -11.17 3.51
C GLY A 70 8.84 -9.94 2.60
N LYS A 71 7.90 -9.70 1.68
CA LYS A 71 7.86 -8.53 0.81
C LYS A 71 6.67 -7.63 1.16
N ASP A 72 6.90 -6.32 1.15
CA ASP A 72 5.85 -5.33 1.32
C ASP A 72 5.25 -4.93 -0.03
N TYR A 73 3.92 -4.93 -0.08
CA TYR A 73 3.13 -4.48 -1.22
C TYR A 73 2.35 -3.23 -0.82
N LYS A 74 2.39 -2.22 -1.68
CA LYS A 74 1.51 -1.06 -1.57
C LYS A 74 0.17 -1.44 -2.16
N VAL A 75 -0.85 -1.54 -1.31
CA VAL A 75 -2.21 -1.92 -1.67
C VAL A 75 -3.08 -0.66 -1.68
N SER A 76 -3.95 -0.53 -2.67
CA SER A 76 -4.93 0.54 -2.79
C SER A 76 -6.30 -0.05 -3.09
N LEU A 77 -7.27 0.24 -2.22
CA LEU A 77 -8.68 -0.10 -2.41
C LEU A 77 -9.47 1.17 -2.75
N SER A 78 -10.28 1.11 -3.80
CA SER A 78 -11.35 2.05 -4.10
C SER A 78 -12.69 1.29 -4.10
N LYS A 79 -13.82 1.95 -4.37
CA LYS A 79 -15.16 1.35 -4.27
C LYS A 79 -15.29 -0.07 -4.83
N ASN A 80 -14.80 -0.32 -6.05
CA ASN A 80 -14.98 -1.59 -6.77
C ASN A 80 -13.64 -2.14 -7.29
N GLU A 81 -12.52 -1.70 -6.74
CA GLU A 81 -11.20 -2.02 -7.29
C GLU A 81 -10.17 -2.21 -6.18
N VAL A 82 -9.38 -3.27 -6.33
CA VAL A 82 -8.17 -3.51 -5.56
C VAL A 82 -6.98 -3.40 -6.51
N SER A 83 -5.95 -2.67 -6.10
CA SER A 83 -4.65 -2.72 -6.77
C SER A 83 -3.53 -2.94 -5.79
N PHE A 84 -2.48 -3.61 -6.23
CA PHE A 84 -1.30 -3.89 -5.42
C PHE A 84 -0.04 -3.90 -6.28
N ALA A 85 1.05 -3.38 -5.72
CA ALA A 85 2.31 -3.21 -6.42
C ALA A 85 3.50 -3.29 -5.45
N LEU A 86 4.71 -3.64 -5.89
CA LEU A 86 5.08 -4.06 -7.25
C LEU A 86 5.15 -5.60 -7.32
N VAL A 87 4.62 -6.17 -8.40
CA VAL A 87 4.74 -7.61 -8.71
C VAL A 87 5.58 -7.82 -9.97
N SER A 88 6.34 -8.91 -10.04
CA SER A 88 7.27 -9.23 -11.13
C SER A 88 6.59 -9.86 -12.33
N ASP A 89 5.52 -10.62 -12.08
CA ASP A 89 4.83 -11.44 -13.06
C ASP A 89 3.42 -11.80 -12.57
N LYS A 90 2.73 -12.63 -13.37
CA LYS A 90 1.34 -13.01 -13.12
C LYS A 90 1.21 -13.98 -11.95
N ASP A 91 2.21 -14.84 -11.74
CA ASP A 91 2.17 -15.86 -10.70
C ASP A 91 2.33 -15.20 -9.32
N GLU A 92 3.29 -14.28 -9.17
CA GLU A 92 3.39 -13.46 -7.96
C GLU A 92 2.10 -12.69 -7.71
N ALA A 93 1.51 -12.10 -8.76
CA ALA A 93 0.29 -11.33 -8.61
C ALA A 93 -0.89 -12.19 -8.13
N TYR A 94 -0.99 -13.43 -8.59
CA TYR A 94 -2.03 -14.37 -8.17
C TYR A 94 -1.87 -14.76 -6.69
N GLU A 95 -0.65 -15.12 -6.26
CA GLU A 95 -0.37 -15.48 -4.86
C GLU A 95 -0.67 -14.31 -3.91
N VAL A 96 -0.25 -13.10 -4.28
CA VAL A 96 -0.53 -11.88 -3.51
C VAL A 96 -2.03 -11.62 -3.45
N TRP A 97 -2.75 -11.74 -4.57
CA TRP A 97 -4.19 -11.53 -4.61
C TRP A 97 -4.94 -12.51 -3.71
N LYS A 98 -4.65 -13.81 -3.83
CA LYS A 98 -5.28 -14.86 -3.01
C LYS A 98 -5.10 -14.59 -1.52
N SER A 99 -3.85 -14.33 -1.11
CA SER A 99 -3.48 -13.99 0.25
C SER A 99 -4.18 -12.71 0.76
N LEU A 100 -4.19 -11.66 -0.06
CA LEU A 100 -4.82 -10.39 0.26
C LEU A 100 -6.34 -10.53 0.39
N LYS A 101 -7.01 -11.24 -0.52
CA LYS A 101 -8.45 -11.51 -0.48
C LYS A 101 -8.84 -12.20 0.84
N ASP A 102 -8.11 -13.25 1.22
CA ASP A 102 -8.33 -13.95 2.49
C ASP A 102 -8.13 -13.01 3.68
N TYR A 103 -7.16 -12.10 3.61
CA TYR A 103 -6.96 -11.08 4.65
C TYR A 103 -8.14 -10.11 4.74
N LEU A 104 -8.61 -9.57 3.61
CA LEU A 104 -9.75 -8.65 3.56
C LEU A 104 -11.02 -9.31 4.11
N GLU A 105 -11.26 -10.57 3.75
CA GLU A 105 -12.37 -11.38 4.27
C GLU A 105 -12.26 -11.57 5.79
N ARG A 106 -11.09 -11.92 6.32
CA ARG A 106 -10.88 -12.04 7.77
C ARG A 106 -11.15 -10.74 8.52
N VAL A 107 -10.75 -9.60 7.96
CA VAL A 107 -11.06 -8.28 8.57
C VAL A 107 -12.57 -8.05 8.60
N TRP A 108 -13.28 -8.39 7.53
CA TRP A 108 -14.74 -8.28 7.49
C TRP A 108 -15.44 -9.21 8.49
N GLN A 109 -14.99 -10.46 8.60
CA GLN A 109 -15.55 -11.44 9.54
C GLN A 109 -15.38 -10.98 10.99
N LYS A 110 -14.23 -10.37 11.31
CA LYS A 110 -13.92 -9.86 12.66
C LYS A 110 -14.39 -8.43 12.91
N ARG A 111 -15.16 -7.82 12.00
CA ARG A 111 -15.54 -6.40 12.09
C ARG A 111 -16.29 -6.04 13.37
N SER A 112 -17.03 -6.98 13.98
CA SER A 112 -17.71 -6.75 15.26
C SER A 112 -16.75 -6.60 16.45
N GLU A 113 -15.51 -7.08 16.32
CA GLU A 113 -14.46 -6.98 17.33
C GLU A 113 -13.51 -5.79 17.08
N ILE A 114 -13.59 -5.18 15.89
CA ILE A 114 -12.71 -4.08 15.48
C ILE A 114 -13.45 -2.76 15.69
N GLN A 115 -12.89 -1.86 16.51
CA GLN A 115 -13.37 -0.49 16.59
C GLN A 115 -13.04 0.25 15.28
N PRO A 116 -14.03 0.60 14.43
CA PRO A 116 -13.74 1.26 13.15
C PRO A 116 -13.14 2.66 13.38
N SER A 117 -12.25 3.04 12.47
CA SER A 117 -11.66 4.39 12.43
C SER A 117 -12.02 5.08 11.12
N PHE A 118 -12.71 6.21 11.24
CA PHE A 118 -13.10 7.06 10.11
C PHE A 118 -12.15 8.26 9.95
N LYS A 119 -11.08 8.33 10.75
CA LYS A 119 -10.16 9.47 10.75
C LYS A 119 -9.31 9.45 9.47
N PRO A 120 -9.41 10.48 8.60
CA PRO A 120 -8.62 10.55 7.38
C PRO A 120 -7.11 10.50 7.64
N VAL A 121 -6.37 9.98 6.68
CA VAL A 121 -4.91 9.98 6.66
C VAL A 121 -4.44 10.65 5.38
N GLN A 122 -3.78 11.79 5.55
CA GLN A 122 -3.20 12.54 4.44
C GLN A 122 -1.72 12.19 4.30
N ARG A 123 -1.22 12.29 3.07
CA ARG A 123 0.21 12.14 2.81
C ARG A 123 0.96 13.37 3.37
N PRO A 124 2.13 13.18 3.99
CA PRO A 124 3.01 14.29 4.34
C PRO A 124 3.36 15.12 3.11
N ASN A 125 3.62 16.41 3.30
CA ASN A 125 4.14 17.22 2.21
C ASN A 125 5.61 16.81 1.93
N PRO A 126 5.99 16.49 0.68
CA PRO A 126 7.36 16.14 0.34
C PRO A 126 8.39 17.19 0.75
N LEU A 127 8.02 18.48 0.77
CA LEU A 127 8.89 19.55 1.21
C LEU A 127 9.19 19.50 2.72
N GLU A 128 8.24 19.04 3.55
CA GLU A 128 8.47 18.86 4.99
C GLU A 128 9.42 17.69 5.24
N ILE A 129 9.27 16.59 4.51
CA ILE A 129 10.23 15.48 4.57
C ILE A 129 11.61 15.94 4.08
N TYR A 130 11.66 16.67 2.96
CA TYR A 130 12.91 17.18 2.39
C TYR A 130 13.71 18.06 3.36
N LYS A 131 13.04 18.82 4.23
CA LYS A 131 13.70 19.64 5.25
C LYS A 131 14.54 18.81 6.22
N LEU A 132 14.10 17.59 6.53
CA LEU A 132 14.76 16.63 7.42
C LEU A 132 15.92 15.87 6.75
N LEU A 133 16.02 15.90 5.42
CA LEU A 133 17.05 15.16 4.70
C LEU A 133 18.41 15.90 4.70
N PRO A 134 19.52 15.19 4.50
CA PRO A 134 20.87 15.78 4.42
C PRO A 134 21.10 16.72 3.23
N LYS A 135 20.23 16.68 2.20
CA LYS A 135 20.28 17.53 0.99
C LYS A 135 21.57 17.41 0.17
N THR A 136 22.30 16.30 0.30
CA THR A 136 23.55 16.05 -0.44
C THR A 136 23.32 15.71 -1.91
N ASN A 137 22.12 15.22 -2.26
CA ASN A 137 21.79 14.70 -3.59
C ASN A 137 22.79 13.64 -4.12
N CYS A 138 23.40 12.85 -3.21
CA CYS A 138 24.44 11.87 -3.54
C CYS A 138 23.99 10.72 -4.45
N ARG A 139 22.69 10.43 -4.49
CA ARG A 139 22.05 9.30 -5.21
C ARG A 139 22.40 7.91 -4.70
N GLU A 140 23.06 7.78 -3.55
CA GLU A 140 23.40 6.48 -2.96
C GLU A 140 22.19 5.67 -2.49
N CYS A 141 21.04 6.33 -2.28
CA CYS A 141 19.76 5.66 -2.04
C CYS A 141 19.05 5.19 -3.34
N GLY A 142 19.63 5.43 -4.52
CA GLY A 142 19.06 5.09 -5.82
C GLY A 142 18.11 6.14 -6.42
N PHE A 143 17.86 7.25 -5.72
CA PHE A 143 16.99 8.34 -6.19
C PHE A 143 17.81 9.49 -6.80
N LEU A 144 17.24 10.17 -7.81
CA LEU A 144 17.93 11.23 -8.57
C LEU A 144 18.32 12.47 -7.73
N SER A 145 17.57 12.73 -6.66
CA SER A 145 17.79 13.82 -5.72
C SER A 145 17.17 13.49 -4.35
N CYS A 146 17.55 14.23 -3.32
CA CYS A 146 16.91 14.13 -1.99
C CYS A 146 15.43 14.51 -2.06
N LEU A 147 15.03 15.44 -2.93
CA LEU A 147 13.61 15.76 -3.13
C LEU A 147 12.85 14.61 -3.79
N ALA A 148 13.46 13.90 -4.74
CA ALA A 148 12.87 12.70 -5.32
C ALA A 148 12.70 11.58 -4.27
N PHE A 149 13.68 11.41 -3.39
CA PHE A 149 13.57 10.49 -2.25
C PHE A 149 12.46 10.92 -1.27
N ALA A 150 12.36 12.20 -0.94
CA ALA A 150 11.28 12.73 -0.08
C ALA A 150 9.88 12.48 -0.67
N SER A 151 9.72 12.65 -1.99
CA SER A 151 8.48 12.31 -2.70
C SER A 151 8.17 10.82 -2.64
N ALA A 152 9.18 9.95 -2.76
CA ALA A 152 8.98 8.50 -2.65
C ALA A 152 8.63 8.05 -1.21
N LEU A 153 9.22 8.68 -0.19
CA LEU A 153 8.84 8.46 1.22
C LEU A 153 7.39 8.84 1.47
N THR A 154 6.93 9.95 0.87
CA THR A 154 5.55 10.43 0.97
C THR A 154 4.52 9.42 0.43
N THR A 155 4.89 8.62 -0.55
CA THR A 155 4.01 7.61 -1.16
C THR A 155 4.22 6.20 -0.60
N GLY A 156 5.19 6.03 0.32
CA GLY A 156 5.60 4.74 0.86
C GLY A 156 6.41 3.88 -0.12
N ASP A 157 6.88 4.45 -1.23
CA ASP A 157 7.69 3.78 -2.26
C ASP A 157 9.19 3.72 -1.90
N ALA A 158 9.56 4.37 -0.80
CA ALA A 158 10.87 4.30 -0.19
C ALA A 158 10.76 4.13 1.32
N GLU A 159 11.83 3.64 1.94
CA GLU A 159 12.01 3.58 3.38
C GLU A 159 13.09 4.56 3.84
N PRO A 160 12.93 5.23 5.00
CA PRO A 160 13.93 6.16 5.53
C PRO A 160 15.32 5.55 5.67
N THR A 161 15.39 4.24 5.94
CA THR A 161 16.63 3.46 6.10
C THR A 161 17.46 3.34 4.81
N GLN A 162 16.88 3.65 3.64
CA GLN A 162 17.62 3.63 2.37
C GLN A 162 18.58 4.82 2.21
N CYS A 163 18.45 5.89 2.98
CA CYS A 163 19.40 7.00 2.95
C CYS A 163 20.55 6.74 3.94
N PRO A 164 21.79 6.51 3.48
CA PRO A 164 22.91 6.17 4.36
C PRO A 164 23.38 7.35 5.23
N TYR A 165 22.97 8.56 4.89
CA TYR A 165 23.37 9.80 5.56
C TYR A 165 22.27 10.40 6.44
N LEU A 166 21.10 9.76 6.53
CA LEU A 166 19.99 10.26 7.35
C LEU A 166 20.30 10.05 8.83
N ASP A 167 20.18 11.11 9.63
CA ASP A 167 20.41 11.01 11.06
C ASP A 167 19.34 10.15 11.75
N LYS A 168 19.69 9.58 12.90
CA LYS A 168 18.85 8.61 13.59
C LYS A 168 17.52 9.21 14.06
N VAL A 169 17.52 10.48 14.47
CA VAL A 169 16.31 11.16 14.96
C VAL A 169 15.33 11.39 13.82
N ALA A 170 15.80 11.90 12.69
CA ALA A 170 14.99 12.07 11.50
C ALA A 170 14.48 10.73 10.94
N GLN A 171 15.33 9.70 10.94
CA GLN A 171 14.95 8.34 10.53
C GLN A 171 13.81 7.80 11.41
N ASP A 172 13.95 7.86 12.73
CA ASP A 172 12.95 7.33 13.66
C ASP A 172 11.65 8.13 13.58
N TYR A 173 11.71 9.46 13.41
CA TYR A 173 10.53 10.28 13.14
C TYR A 173 9.80 9.81 11.88
N LEU A 174 10.51 9.68 10.75
CA LEU A 174 9.92 9.31 9.46
C LEU A 174 9.35 7.89 9.42
N LEU A 175 9.87 6.97 10.25
CA LEU A 175 9.31 5.62 10.36
C LEU A 175 7.93 5.58 11.04
N ASN A 176 7.60 6.62 11.83
CA ASN A 176 6.42 6.69 12.70
C ASN A 176 5.35 7.72 12.24
N ILE A 177 5.49 8.32 11.06
CA ILE A 177 4.52 9.31 10.55
C ILE A 177 3.22 8.71 9.99
N TRP A 178 3.05 7.38 10.05
CA TRP A 178 1.97 6.61 9.42
C TRP A 178 1.16 5.80 10.43
#